data_AF-A0A2W1A3A9-F1
#
_entry.id   AF-A0A2W1A3A9-F1
#
_cell.length_a   1.000
_cell.length_b   1.000
_cell.length_c   1.000
_cell.angle_alpha   90.00
_cell.angle_beta   90.00
_cell.angle_gamma   90.00
#
_symmetry.space_group_name_H-M   'P 1'
#
loop_
_entity.id
_entity.type
_entity.pdbx_description
1 polymer ?
#
loop_
_entity_poly.entity_id
_entity_poly.type
_entity_poly.pdbx_seq_one_letter_code
_entity_poly.pdbx_strand_id
1 'polypeptide(L)'
;MNRKISILELATISNNSQLTYVRGSGPMDLIRFGIPEGATNFLFDTLIPAAEYVQVDKGFALIASLPPGSHEIMYSYDIPYNSQQAEVVKSWRYGVENASILYPTDMVNINTDFETKSQDTIGGKAYTILESKNITKGAKTTIVLNDLPTPKFLNRIFNQFGQMRYEYTGPIGLLLVLISIGSIGIFSTIRLRNHRESWLAGSSESQVILDQIAELDRRYGEDNLDNRLYIDRRDYLVKRLQTISTETEVE
;
A
#
# COMPACT_ATOMS: atom_id res chain seq x y z
N MET A 1 -12.22 -20.85 -0.93
CA MET A 1 -10.87 -20.25 -0.90
C MET A 1 -10.91 -18.95 -1.66
N ASN A 2 -10.68 -17.81 -1.00
CA ASN A 2 -10.72 -16.48 -1.62
C ASN A 2 -9.37 -16.20 -2.27
N ARG A 3 -9.25 -16.43 -3.58
CA ARG A 3 -8.01 -16.24 -4.34
C ARG A 3 -7.86 -14.77 -4.72
N LYS A 4 -6.65 -14.23 -4.59
CA LYS A 4 -6.37 -12.80 -4.75
C LYS A 4 -5.10 -12.56 -5.56
N ILE A 5 -5.09 -11.47 -6.31
CA ILE A 5 -3.91 -10.88 -6.95
C ILE A 5 -3.56 -9.64 -6.14
N SER A 6 -2.36 -9.59 -5.59
CA SER A 6 -1.85 -8.40 -4.90
C SER A 6 -1.15 -7.50 -5.91
N ILE A 7 -1.55 -6.23 -5.93
CA ILE A 7 -0.99 -5.20 -6.81
C ILE A 7 -0.34 -4.14 -5.93
N LEU A 8 0.87 -3.75 -6.31
CA LEU A 8 1.61 -2.63 -5.72
C LEU A 8 1.84 -1.59 -6.82
N GLU A 9 1.43 -0.36 -6.56
CA GLU A 9 1.60 0.76 -7.47
C GLU A 9 2.50 1.81 -6.83
N LEU A 10 3.52 2.25 -7.57
CA LEU A 10 4.35 3.40 -7.25
C LEU A 10 4.06 4.46 -8.31
N ALA A 11 3.70 5.66 -7.87
CA ALA A 11 3.40 6.77 -8.78
C ALA A 11 4.14 8.03 -8.35
N THR A 12 4.72 8.71 -9.34
CA THR A 12 5.31 10.03 -9.19
C THR A 12 4.36 11.07 -9.73
N ILE A 13 3.93 11.98 -8.88
CA ILE A 13 3.08 13.12 -9.22
C ILE A 13 4.00 14.32 -9.43
N SER A 14 3.94 14.94 -10.61
CA SER A 14 4.73 16.13 -10.89
C SER A 14 3.87 17.39 -10.89
N ASN A 15 4.19 18.34 -10.01
CA ASN A 15 3.67 19.70 -10.09
C ASN A 15 4.67 20.57 -10.88
N ASN A 16 4.42 20.72 -12.18
CA ASN A 16 5.28 21.49 -13.09
C ASN A 16 5.01 23.01 -13.05
N SER A 17 4.12 23.46 -12.16
CA SER A 17 3.82 24.89 -12.00
C SER A 17 4.79 25.56 -11.02
N GLN A 18 4.73 26.89 -10.95
CA GLN A 18 5.49 27.67 -9.96
C GLN A 18 4.77 27.83 -8.61
N LEU A 19 3.60 27.22 -8.46
CA LEU A 19 2.74 27.39 -7.29
C LEU A 19 2.42 26.05 -6.64
N THR A 20 2.21 26.06 -5.33
CA THR A 20 1.73 24.89 -4.60
C THR A 20 0.28 24.61 -4.98
N TYR A 21 0.01 23.38 -5.41
CA TYR A 21 -1.35 22.89 -5.50
C TYR A 21 -1.93 22.80 -4.10
N VAL A 22 -3.09 23.41 -3.90
CA VAL A 22 -3.91 23.26 -2.70
C VAL A 22 -5.28 22.76 -3.12
N ARG A 23 -5.88 21.89 -2.31
CA ARG A 23 -7.24 21.41 -2.55
C ARG A 23 -8.23 22.57 -2.66
N GLY A 24 -9.14 22.47 -3.62
CA GLY A 24 -10.31 23.35 -3.67
C GLY A 24 -11.34 22.99 -2.59
N SER A 25 -12.44 23.74 -2.55
CA SER A 25 -13.54 23.51 -1.62
C SER A 25 -14.47 22.36 -2.05
N GLY A 26 -14.41 21.95 -3.33
CA GLY A 26 -15.25 20.88 -3.87
C GLY A 26 -14.59 19.49 -3.79
N PRO A 27 -15.39 18.41 -3.70
CA PRO A 27 -14.88 17.03 -3.73
C PRO A 27 -14.25 16.65 -5.09
N MET A 28 -14.54 17.40 -6.15
CA MET A 28 -13.91 17.22 -7.47
C MET A 28 -12.52 17.87 -7.59
N ASP A 29 -12.16 18.72 -6.61
CA ASP A 29 -10.90 19.49 -6.55
C ASP A 29 -9.83 18.75 -5.75
N LEU A 30 -9.93 17.41 -5.68
CA LEU A 30 -8.94 16.53 -5.10
C LEU A 30 -8.22 15.74 -6.19
N ILE A 31 -6.96 15.41 -5.93
CA ILE A 31 -6.17 14.53 -6.79
C ILE A 31 -6.63 13.11 -6.58
N ARG A 32 -7.04 12.41 -7.64
CA ARG A 32 -7.75 11.13 -7.56
C ARG A 32 -7.05 10.02 -8.32
N PHE A 33 -6.99 8.87 -7.69
CA PHE A 33 -6.44 7.65 -8.25
C PHE A 33 -7.54 6.60 -8.32
N GLY A 34 -7.68 5.99 -9.50
CA GLY A 34 -8.62 4.90 -9.71
C GLY A 34 -8.06 3.59 -9.15
N ILE A 35 -8.91 2.87 -8.42
CA ILE A 35 -8.68 1.50 -7.99
C ILE A 35 -9.74 0.62 -8.69
N PRO A 36 -9.37 -0.57 -9.17
CA PRO A 36 -10.32 -1.53 -9.73
C PRO A 36 -11.46 -1.87 -8.76
N GLU A 37 -12.64 -2.15 -9.32
CA GLU A 37 -13.80 -2.55 -8.54
C GLU A 37 -13.57 -3.88 -7.81
N GLY A 38 -14.08 -4.01 -6.59
CA GLY A 38 -13.89 -5.21 -5.77
C GLY A 38 -12.51 -5.34 -5.13
N ALA A 39 -11.66 -4.31 -5.22
CA ALA A 39 -10.39 -4.28 -4.52
C ALA A 39 -10.58 -4.28 -2.99
N THR A 40 -9.70 -5.00 -2.30
CA THR A 40 -9.68 -5.15 -0.84
C THR A 40 -8.27 -4.91 -0.29
N ASN A 41 -8.11 -4.84 1.03
CA ASN A 41 -6.79 -4.71 1.67
C ASN A 41 -5.99 -3.49 1.16
N PHE A 42 -6.67 -2.36 0.96
CA PHE A 42 -6.01 -1.13 0.50
C PHE A 42 -5.03 -0.61 1.56
N LEU A 43 -3.81 -0.35 1.13
CA LEU A 43 -2.77 0.30 1.93
C LEU A 43 -2.20 1.47 1.12
N PHE A 44 -1.92 2.58 1.81
CA PHE A 44 -1.38 3.79 1.21
C PHE A 44 -0.23 4.31 2.06
N ASP A 45 0.85 4.70 1.40
CA ASP A 45 2.03 5.30 2.00
C ASP A 45 2.58 6.41 1.09
N THR A 46 3.13 7.46 1.68
CA THR A 46 3.67 8.60 0.95
C THR A 46 4.72 9.36 1.75
N LEU A 47 5.66 9.97 1.03
CA LEU A 47 6.64 10.89 1.58
C LEU A 47 6.12 12.33 1.66
N ILE A 48 4.92 12.62 1.15
CA ILE A 48 4.33 13.95 1.17
C ILE A 48 3.94 14.31 2.62
N PRO A 49 4.46 15.41 3.19
CA PRO A 49 4.16 15.79 4.57
C PRO A 49 2.68 16.07 4.79
N ALA A 50 2.13 15.53 5.88
CA ALA A 50 0.72 15.70 6.27
C ALA A 50 -0.29 15.31 5.18
N ALA A 51 0.10 14.47 4.22
CA ALA A 51 -0.81 13.93 3.24
C ALA A 51 -1.71 12.86 3.87
N GLU A 52 -3.01 13.03 3.70
CA GLU A 52 -4.01 12.03 4.03
C GLU A 52 -4.69 11.54 2.75
N TYR A 53 -5.44 10.46 2.86
CA TYR A 53 -6.31 10.01 1.77
C TYR A 53 -7.73 9.83 2.26
N VAL A 54 -8.67 10.00 1.35
CA VAL A 54 -10.08 9.68 1.55
C VAL A 54 -10.55 8.78 0.42
N GLN A 55 -11.32 7.74 0.76
CA GLN A 55 -11.92 6.87 -0.25
C GLN A 55 -13.01 7.64 -1.01
N VAL A 56 -12.99 7.57 -2.35
CA VAL A 56 -14.00 8.21 -3.19
C VAL A 56 -14.39 7.30 -4.34
N ASP A 57 -15.70 7.07 -4.52
CA ASP A 57 -16.26 6.33 -5.66
C ASP A 57 -15.48 5.05 -5.99
N LYS A 58 -14.76 5.01 -7.13
CA LYS A 58 -13.94 3.89 -7.63
C LYS A 58 -12.45 4.03 -7.31
N GLY A 59 -12.09 4.53 -6.14
CA GLY A 59 -10.70 4.67 -5.73
C GLY A 59 -10.50 5.55 -4.51
N PHE A 60 -9.48 6.40 -4.56
CA PHE A 60 -9.15 7.31 -3.46
C PHE A 60 -8.71 8.68 -3.97
N ALA A 61 -8.81 9.66 -3.07
CA ALA A 61 -8.39 11.03 -3.28
C ALA A 61 -7.33 11.41 -2.26
N LEU A 62 -6.31 12.14 -2.71
CA LEU A 62 -5.25 12.69 -1.89
C LEU A 62 -5.70 14.03 -1.29
N ILE A 63 -5.58 14.14 0.03
CA ILE A 63 -5.73 15.38 0.80
C ILE A 63 -4.31 15.84 1.15
N ALA A 64 -3.70 16.62 0.26
CA ALA A 64 -2.37 17.14 0.45
C ALA A 64 -2.18 18.46 -0.29
N SER A 65 -1.19 19.23 0.15
CA SER A 65 -0.63 20.34 -0.62
C SER A 65 0.58 19.83 -1.38
N LEU A 66 0.61 20.00 -2.71
CA LEU A 66 1.75 19.58 -3.53
C LEU A 66 2.55 20.81 -3.97
N PRO A 67 3.69 21.12 -3.34
CA PRO A 67 4.56 22.18 -3.82
C PRO A 67 5.14 21.83 -5.21
N PRO A 68 5.71 22.80 -5.94
CA PRO A 68 6.41 22.54 -7.19
C PRO A 68 7.43 21.40 -7.05
N GLY A 69 7.49 20.52 -8.05
CA GLY A 69 8.39 19.36 -8.08
C GLY A 69 7.68 18.01 -8.11
N SER A 70 8.46 16.94 -7.88
CA SER A 70 8.02 15.55 -7.96
C SER A 70 7.73 14.98 -6.58
N HIS A 71 6.62 14.27 -6.47
CA HIS A 71 6.13 13.68 -5.22
C HIS A 71 5.77 12.23 -5.42
N GLU A 72 6.29 11.36 -4.56
CA GLU A 72 6.06 9.92 -4.66
C GLU A 72 4.94 9.47 -3.74
N ILE A 73 4.08 8.61 -4.28
CA ILE A 73 3.08 7.88 -3.54
C ILE A 73 3.20 6.39 -3.85
N MET A 74 2.85 5.58 -2.87
CA MET A 74 2.82 4.13 -2.99
C MET A 74 1.50 3.63 -2.42
N TYR A 75 0.86 2.72 -3.14
CA TYR A 75 -0.34 2.07 -2.64
C TYR A 75 -0.45 0.64 -3.13
N SER A 76 -1.08 -0.19 -2.33
CA SER A 76 -1.34 -1.58 -2.67
C SER A 76 -2.77 -1.97 -2.40
N TYR A 77 -3.23 -2.99 -3.11
CA TYR A 77 -4.57 -3.54 -2.97
C TYR A 77 -4.62 -4.96 -3.55
N ASP A 78 -5.63 -5.71 -3.12
CA ASP A 78 -5.88 -7.07 -3.57
C ASP A 78 -7.15 -7.14 -4.41
N ILE A 79 -7.06 -7.76 -5.59
CA ILE A 79 -8.23 -8.05 -6.45
C ILE A 79 -8.59 -9.54 -6.34
N PRO A 80 -9.84 -9.91 -6.05
CA PRO A 80 -10.27 -11.30 -6.05
C PRO A 80 -10.35 -11.87 -7.47
N TYR A 81 -10.03 -13.15 -7.64
CA TYR A 81 -10.26 -13.86 -8.91
C TYR A 81 -10.83 -15.26 -8.68
N ASN A 82 -11.76 -15.66 -9.55
CA ASN A 82 -12.49 -16.93 -9.42
C ASN A 82 -12.11 -17.96 -10.50
N SER A 83 -11.63 -17.51 -11.65
CA SER A 83 -11.27 -18.35 -12.80
C SER A 83 -9.74 -18.45 -12.94
N GLN A 84 -9.27 -18.75 -14.15
CA GLN A 84 -7.86 -18.62 -14.53
C GLN A 84 -7.56 -17.25 -15.17
N GLN A 85 -8.52 -16.33 -15.12
CA GLN A 85 -8.45 -15.03 -15.75
C GLN A 85 -8.89 -13.94 -14.78
N ALA A 86 -8.25 -12.78 -14.88
CA ALA A 86 -8.69 -11.56 -14.23
C ALA A 86 -8.51 -10.39 -15.20
N GLU A 87 -9.39 -9.40 -15.11
CA GLU A 87 -9.32 -8.18 -15.90
C GLU A 87 -9.17 -7.00 -14.96
N VAL A 88 -8.21 -6.13 -15.27
CA VAL A 88 -7.93 -4.92 -14.52
C VAL A 88 -7.97 -3.74 -15.47
N VAL A 89 -8.90 -2.81 -15.24
CA VAL A 89 -9.03 -1.59 -16.04
C VAL A 89 -8.40 -0.42 -15.30
N LYS A 90 -7.28 0.10 -15.83
CA LYS A 90 -6.60 1.28 -15.28
C LYS A 90 -7.05 2.54 -16.01
N SER A 91 -7.44 3.57 -15.27
CA SER A 91 -7.81 4.88 -15.82
C SER A 91 -6.69 5.90 -15.59
N TRP A 92 -6.18 6.49 -16.67
CA TRP A 92 -5.08 7.45 -16.67
C TRP A 92 -5.59 8.88 -16.57
N ARG A 93 -6.25 9.22 -15.44
CA ARG A 93 -6.96 10.51 -15.26
C ARG A 93 -6.12 11.76 -15.58
N TYR A 94 -4.81 11.69 -15.32
CA TYR A 94 -3.87 12.79 -15.53
C TYR A 94 -2.95 12.59 -16.73
N GLY A 95 -3.03 11.44 -17.41
CA GLY A 95 -1.99 10.99 -18.34
C GLY A 95 -0.73 10.53 -17.60
N VAL A 96 0.19 9.91 -18.32
CA VAL A 96 1.48 9.49 -17.75
C VAL A 96 2.56 9.45 -18.83
N GLU A 97 3.75 9.95 -18.51
CA GLU A 97 4.89 9.97 -19.44
C GLU A 97 5.47 8.58 -19.68
N ASN A 98 5.62 7.79 -18.62
CA ASN A 98 6.12 6.41 -18.68
C ASN A 98 5.34 5.55 -17.68
N ALA A 99 4.84 4.41 -18.13
CA ALA A 99 4.18 3.42 -17.29
C ALA A 99 4.82 2.06 -17.52
N SER A 100 5.10 1.35 -16.42
CA SER A 100 5.68 0.01 -16.48
C SER A 100 4.88 -0.95 -15.60
N ILE A 101 4.61 -2.16 -16.12
CA ILE A 101 3.99 -3.27 -15.39
C ILE A 101 5.05 -4.35 -15.22
N LEU A 102 5.31 -4.73 -13.97
CA LEU A 102 6.29 -5.76 -13.64
C LEU A 102 5.57 -6.97 -13.05
N TYR A 103 5.90 -8.16 -13.55
CA TYR A 103 5.37 -9.41 -13.02
C TYR A 103 6.41 -10.54 -13.13
N PRO A 104 6.40 -11.53 -12.21
CA PRO A 104 7.33 -12.65 -12.27
C PRO A 104 7.22 -13.40 -13.59
N THR A 105 8.36 -13.68 -14.21
CA THR A 105 8.42 -14.45 -15.46
C THR A 105 7.84 -15.85 -15.25
N ASP A 106 7.13 -16.36 -16.27
CA ASP A 106 6.49 -17.69 -16.31
C ASP A 106 5.38 -17.96 -15.27
N MET A 107 4.91 -16.93 -14.55
CA MET A 107 3.84 -17.09 -13.55
C MET A 107 2.44 -16.75 -14.07
N VAL A 108 2.35 -15.77 -14.97
CA VAL A 108 1.09 -15.23 -15.50
C VAL A 108 1.31 -14.73 -16.92
N ASN A 109 0.30 -14.89 -17.76
CA ASN A 109 0.33 -14.34 -19.11
C ASN A 109 -0.51 -13.06 -19.18
N ILE A 110 0.15 -11.91 -19.31
CA ILE A 110 -0.50 -10.60 -19.36
C ILE A 110 -0.67 -10.16 -20.81
N ASN A 111 -1.91 -9.83 -21.18
CA ASN A 111 -2.24 -9.15 -22.42
C ASN A 111 -2.68 -7.71 -22.13
N THR A 112 -2.06 -6.73 -22.78
CA THR A 112 -2.29 -5.30 -22.58
C THR A 112 -1.86 -4.54 -23.84
N ASP A 113 -2.21 -3.26 -23.92
CA ASP A 113 -1.83 -2.34 -25.01
C ASP A 113 -0.41 -1.75 -24.86
N PHE A 114 0.39 -2.26 -23.92
CA PHE A 114 1.76 -1.79 -23.70
C PHE A 114 2.68 -2.30 -24.81
N GLU A 115 3.48 -1.40 -25.37
CA GLU A 115 4.18 -1.59 -26.65
C GLU A 115 5.49 -2.34 -26.49
N THR A 116 6.19 -2.14 -25.38
CA THR A 116 7.53 -2.69 -25.16
C THR A 116 7.47 -3.82 -24.13
N LYS A 117 8.15 -4.93 -24.42
CA LYS A 117 8.32 -6.06 -23.50
C LYS A 117 9.80 -6.37 -23.33
N SER A 118 10.28 -6.37 -22.09
CA SER A 118 11.65 -6.71 -21.71
C SER A 118 11.65 -7.64 -20.50
N GLN A 119 12.83 -8.11 -20.10
CA GLN A 119 13.03 -8.92 -18.91
C GLN A 119 14.24 -8.42 -18.13
N ASP A 120 14.12 -8.41 -16.81
CA ASP A 120 15.22 -8.05 -15.91
C ASP A 120 15.19 -8.88 -14.63
N THR A 121 16.30 -8.92 -13.90
CA THR A 121 16.44 -9.64 -12.64
C THR A 121 16.50 -8.66 -11.47
N ILE A 122 15.47 -8.67 -10.63
CA ILE A 122 15.35 -7.81 -9.46
C ILE A 122 15.40 -8.67 -8.21
N GLY A 123 16.38 -8.43 -7.33
CA GLY A 123 16.52 -9.20 -6.09
C GLY A 123 16.70 -10.71 -6.32
N GLY A 124 17.36 -11.10 -7.41
CA GLY A 124 17.59 -12.50 -7.78
C GLY A 124 16.37 -13.23 -8.40
N LYS A 125 15.27 -12.52 -8.68
CA LYS A 125 14.09 -13.07 -9.37
C LYS A 125 13.93 -12.44 -10.74
N ALA A 126 13.61 -13.24 -11.74
CA ALA A 126 13.32 -12.76 -13.09
C ALA A 126 11.92 -12.14 -13.16
N TYR A 127 11.84 -10.93 -13.68
CA TYR A 127 10.60 -10.21 -13.96
C TYR A 127 10.50 -9.93 -15.45
N THR A 128 9.27 -10.02 -15.97
CA THR A 128 8.91 -9.45 -17.25
C THR A 128 8.39 -8.04 -17.03
N ILE A 129 8.89 -7.10 -17.82
CA ILE A 129 8.54 -5.68 -17.76
C ILE A 129 7.80 -5.34 -19.06
N LEU A 130 6.59 -4.81 -18.91
CA LEU A 130 5.84 -4.23 -20.02
C LEU A 130 5.87 -2.72 -19.85
N GLU A 131 6.17 -1.98 -20.91
CA GLU A 131 6.28 -0.52 -20.86
C GLU A 131 5.45 0.17 -21.93
N SER A 132 4.89 1.31 -21.56
CA SER A 132 4.21 2.24 -22.45
C SER A 132 4.60 3.67 -22.13
N LYS A 133 4.61 4.54 -23.14
CA LYS A 133 5.04 5.93 -23.03
C LYS A 133 3.95 6.88 -23.52
N ASN A 134 3.93 8.08 -22.97
CA ASN A 134 3.06 9.18 -23.38
C ASN A 134 1.56 8.80 -23.41
N ILE A 135 1.08 8.11 -22.38
CA ILE A 135 -0.33 7.74 -22.27
C ILE A 135 -1.15 9.02 -22.03
N THR A 136 -2.14 9.22 -22.89
CA THR A 136 -2.94 10.45 -22.90
C THR A 136 -3.86 10.58 -21.69
N LYS A 137 -4.14 11.84 -21.33
CA LYS A 137 -5.05 12.15 -20.22
C LYS A 137 -6.45 11.59 -20.48
N GLY A 138 -6.97 10.85 -19.51
CA GLY A 138 -8.29 10.22 -19.56
C GLY A 138 -8.34 8.88 -20.30
N ALA A 139 -7.20 8.41 -20.83
CA ALA A 139 -7.12 7.09 -21.45
C ALA A 139 -7.42 5.97 -20.44
N LYS A 140 -7.76 4.79 -20.97
CA LYS A 140 -7.94 3.57 -20.19
C LYS A 140 -7.10 2.46 -20.81
N THR A 141 -6.38 1.74 -19.95
CA THR A 141 -5.68 0.52 -20.32
C THR A 141 -6.39 -0.67 -19.70
N THR A 142 -6.61 -1.70 -20.51
CA THR A 142 -7.17 -2.97 -20.04
C THR A 142 -6.05 -3.99 -19.94
N ILE A 143 -5.83 -4.51 -18.74
CA ILE A 143 -4.81 -5.50 -18.42
C ILE A 143 -5.53 -6.82 -18.17
N VAL A 144 -5.36 -7.77 -19.09
CA VAL A 144 -5.96 -9.10 -18.98
C VAL A 144 -4.89 -10.07 -18.52
N LEU A 145 -5.07 -10.60 -17.31
CA LEU A 145 -4.21 -11.63 -16.73
C LEU A 145 -4.80 -12.99 -17.04
N ASN A 146 -4.07 -13.83 -17.74
CA ASN A 146 -4.44 -15.20 -18.10
C ASN A 146 -3.53 -16.22 -17.40
N ASP A 147 -3.96 -17.48 -17.41
CA ASP A 147 -3.23 -18.61 -16.82
C ASP A 147 -2.97 -18.45 -15.31
N LEU A 148 -3.86 -17.75 -14.60
CA LEU A 148 -3.76 -17.58 -13.15
C LEU A 148 -3.83 -18.92 -12.42
N PRO A 149 -3.02 -19.11 -11.36
CA PRO A 149 -2.91 -20.39 -10.68
C PRO A 149 -4.25 -20.85 -10.08
N THR A 150 -4.60 -22.10 -10.33
CA THR A 150 -5.78 -22.75 -9.73
C THR A 150 -5.39 -23.72 -8.62
N PRO A 151 -6.32 -24.10 -7.72
CA PRO A 151 -6.05 -25.10 -6.69
C PRO A 151 -5.49 -26.43 -7.26
N LYS A 152 -5.85 -26.79 -8.50
CA LYS A 152 -5.31 -27.98 -9.19
C LYS A 152 -3.84 -27.84 -9.59
N PHE A 153 -3.37 -26.62 -9.86
CA PHE A 153 -1.97 -26.32 -10.16
C PHE A 153 -1.09 -26.43 -8.91
N LEU A 154 -1.53 -25.91 -7.76
CA LEU A 154 -0.83 -26.08 -6.49
C LEU A 154 -0.67 -27.57 -6.14
N ASN A 155 -1.75 -28.35 -6.28
CA ASN A 155 -1.66 -29.80 -6.07
C ASN A 155 -0.68 -30.50 -7.03
N ARG A 156 -0.50 -30.00 -8.26
CA ARG A 156 0.47 -30.55 -9.22
C ARG A 156 1.91 -30.19 -8.85
N ILE A 157 2.17 -28.97 -8.38
CA ILE A 157 3.48 -28.57 -7.83
C ILE A 157 3.82 -29.41 -6.59
N PHE A 158 2.91 -29.51 -5.61
CA PHE A 158 3.13 -30.32 -4.41
C PHE A 158 3.33 -31.80 -4.73
N ASN A 159 2.58 -32.36 -5.69
CA ASN A 159 2.75 -33.75 -6.12
C ASN A 159 4.06 -33.98 -6.90
N GLN A 160 4.61 -32.95 -7.56
CA GLN A 160 5.90 -33.04 -8.24
C GLN A 160 7.08 -32.89 -7.27
N PHE A 161 6.89 -32.17 -6.15
CA PHE A 161 7.81 -32.22 -5.00
C PHE A 161 7.73 -33.53 -4.22
N GLY A 162 6.56 -34.19 -4.19
CA GLY A 162 6.34 -35.49 -3.56
C GLY A 162 6.93 -36.71 -4.30
N GLN A 163 7.51 -36.52 -5.49
CA GLN A 163 8.18 -37.59 -6.25
C GLN A 163 9.71 -37.59 -6.10
N MET A 164 10.28 -36.78 -5.20
CA MET A 164 11.69 -36.94 -4.82
C MET A 164 11.87 -38.22 -3.99
N ARG A 165 12.83 -39.07 -4.39
CA ARG A 165 13.22 -40.29 -3.65
C ARG A 165 13.40 -39.97 -2.16
N TYR A 166 12.84 -40.83 -1.30
CA TYR A 166 12.80 -40.70 0.16
C TYR A 166 14.18 -40.48 0.84
N GLU A 167 15.29 -40.72 0.13
CA GLU A 167 16.65 -40.51 0.63
C GLU A 167 17.00 -39.04 0.93
N TYR A 168 16.27 -38.07 0.38
CA TYR A 168 16.53 -36.64 0.63
C TYR A 168 15.47 -35.93 1.50
N THR A 169 14.44 -36.64 1.96
CA THR A 169 13.39 -36.06 2.83
C THR A 169 13.92 -35.66 4.21
N GLY A 170 14.91 -36.40 4.74
CA GLY A 170 15.56 -36.07 6.01
C GLY A 170 16.34 -34.73 5.99
N PRO A 171 17.35 -34.57 5.12
CA PRO A 171 18.16 -33.36 5.10
C PRO A 171 17.37 -32.11 4.69
N ILE A 172 16.44 -32.22 3.72
CA ILE A 172 15.63 -31.07 3.25
C ILE A 172 14.60 -30.65 4.30
N GLY A 173 13.96 -31.62 4.98
CA GLY A 173 13.06 -31.33 6.09
C GLY A 173 13.78 -30.62 7.25
N LEU A 174 14.98 -31.07 7.60
CA LEU A 174 15.82 -30.42 8.60
C LEU A 174 16.20 -28.99 8.18
N LEU A 175 16.55 -28.79 6.91
CA LEU A 175 16.90 -27.47 6.37
C LEU A 175 15.73 -26.50 6.41
N LEU A 176 14.51 -26.95 6.09
CA LEU A 176 13.30 -26.13 6.19
C LEU A 176 12.92 -25.80 7.63
N VAL A 177 13.13 -26.74 8.57
CA VAL A 177 12.94 -26.48 10.00
C VAL A 177 13.98 -25.49 10.52
N LEU A 178 15.24 -25.63 10.13
CA LEU A 178 16.32 -24.71 10.51
C LEU A 178 16.13 -23.32 9.90
N ILE A 179 15.67 -23.23 8.64
CA ILE A 179 15.30 -21.94 8.01
C ILE A 179 14.07 -21.36 8.72
N SER A 180 13.06 -22.15 9.08
CA SER A 180 11.89 -21.66 9.81
C SER A 180 12.27 -21.13 11.20
N ILE A 181 13.13 -21.83 11.94
CA ILE A 181 13.62 -21.39 13.26
C ILE A 181 14.53 -20.15 13.11
N GLY A 182 15.40 -20.13 12.11
CA GLY A 182 16.25 -18.98 11.80
C GLY A 182 15.46 -17.75 11.38
N SER A 183 14.45 -17.91 10.53
CA SER A 183 13.52 -16.87 10.13
C SER A 183 12.65 -16.42 11.30
N ILE A 184 12.20 -17.29 12.19
CA ILE A 184 11.49 -16.91 13.43
C ILE A 184 12.41 -16.15 14.38
N GLY A 185 13.69 -16.54 14.53
CA GLY A 185 14.66 -15.84 15.37
C GLY A 185 15.09 -14.47 14.82
N ILE A 186 15.22 -14.36 13.50
CA ILE A 186 15.46 -13.09 12.80
C ILE A 186 14.19 -12.22 12.85
N PHE A 187 13.00 -12.80 12.65
CA PHE A 187 11.73 -12.09 12.74
C PHE A 187 11.39 -11.67 14.17
N SER A 188 11.78 -12.41 15.20
CA SER A 188 11.63 -12.02 16.61
C SER A 188 12.63 -10.93 17.00
N THR A 189 13.86 -10.98 16.50
CA THR A 189 14.89 -9.96 16.73
C THR A 189 14.61 -8.67 15.97
N ILE A 190 14.08 -8.76 14.74
CA ILE A 190 13.61 -7.62 13.97
C ILE A 190 12.29 -7.10 14.54
N ARG A 191 11.39 -7.94 15.08
CA ARG A 191 10.21 -7.46 15.84
C ARG A 191 10.60 -6.66 17.07
N LEU A 192 11.67 -7.02 17.76
CA LEU A 192 12.16 -6.27 18.93
C LEU A 192 12.91 -4.97 18.56
N ARG A 193 13.29 -4.78 17.29
CA ARG A 193 13.86 -3.52 16.78
C ARG A 193 12.93 -2.69 15.89
N ASN A 194 11.83 -3.27 15.43
CA ASN A 194 10.75 -2.59 14.71
C ASN A 194 9.50 -2.35 15.57
N HIS A 195 9.59 -2.46 16.89
CA HIS A 195 8.65 -1.75 17.78
C HIS A 195 8.98 -0.26 17.81
N ARG A 196 8.81 0.42 16.66
CA ARG A 196 8.31 1.79 16.67
C ARG A 196 6.81 1.70 16.92
N GLU A 197 6.52 1.49 18.19
CA GLU A 197 5.32 1.89 18.92
C GLU A 197 4.09 2.23 18.06
N SER A 198 3.30 1.21 17.72
CA SER A 198 1.85 1.37 17.84
C SER A 198 1.55 1.39 19.35
N TRP A 199 1.53 2.58 19.94
CA TRP A 199 1.06 2.76 21.31
C TRP A 199 -0.39 2.27 21.39
N LEU A 200 -0.52 1.12 22.07
CA LEU A 200 -1.70 0.58 22.72
C LEU A 200 -2.66 -0.26 21.86
N ALA A 201 -2.37 -1.57 21.86
CA ALA A 201 -3.43 -2.57 21.92
C ALA A 201 -4.07 -2.51 23.32
N GLY A 202 -5.30 -2.00 23.41
CA GLY A 202 -6.15 -2.12 24.60
C GLY A 202 -6.51 -0.84 25.35
N SER A 203 -6.16 0.35 24.87
CA SER A 203 -6.65 1.61 25.45
C SER A 203 -7.80 2.19 24.62
N SER A 204 -8.82 2.75 25.27
CA SER A 204 -9.88 3.48 24.58
C SER A 204 -9.30 4.73 23.90
N GLU A 205 -9.92 5.18 22.80
CA GLU A 205 -9.48 6.36 22.06
C GLU A 205 -9.34 7.60 22.98
N SER A 206 -10.21 7.73 23.98
CA SER A 206 -10.13 8.76 25.02
C SER A 206 -8.85 8.69 25.85
N GLN A 207 -8.39 7.49 26.22
CA GLN A 207 -7.16 7.30 27.00
C GLN A 207 -5.91 7.66 26.18
N VAL A 208 -5.92 7.35 24.88
CA VAL A 208 -4.83 7.73 23.97
C VAL A 208 -4.71 9.26 23.86
N ILE A 209 -5.83 9.97 23.77
CA ILE A 209 -5.82 11.44 23.68
C ILE A 209 -5.37 12.08 25.00
N LEU A 210 -5.77 11.53 26.14
CA LEU A 210 -5.30 11.98 27.45
C LEU A 210 -3.78 11.84 27.58
N ASP A 211 -3.21 10.73 27.15
CA ASP A 211 -1.76 10.51 27.16
C ASP A 211 -1.02 11.47 26.20
N GLN A 212 -1.63 11.77 25.04
CA GLN A 212 -1.10 12.78 24.10
C GLN A 212 -1.11 14.19 24.68
N ILE A 213 -2.14 14.57 25.44
CA ILE A 213 -2.20 15.86 26.14
C ILE A 213 -1.12 15.91 27.23
N ALA A 214 -0.96 14.85 28.01
CA ALA A 214 0.04 14.79 29.09
C ALA A 214 1.48 14.91 28.55
N GLU A 215 1.79 14.24 27.43
CA GLU A 215 3.09 14.34 26.78
C GLU A 215 3.32 15.71 26.14
N LEU A 216 2.28 16.32 25.56
CA LEU A 216 2.34 17.67 25.01
C LEU A 216 2.63 18.72 26.11
N ASP A 217 1.96 18.60 27.25
CA ASP A 217 2.16 19.46 28.43
C ASP A 217 3.58 19.28 29.01
N ARG A 218 4.09 18.04 29.05
CA ARG A 218 5.47 17.75 29.50
C ARG A 218 6.52 18.40 28.60
N ARG A 219 6.38 18.29 27.28
CA ARG A 219 7.33 18.87 26.31
C ARG A 219 7.35 20.39 26.32
N TYR A 220 6.19 21.01 26.57
CA TYR A 220 6.10 22.45 26.76
C TYR A 220 6.77 22.88 28.07
N GLY A 221 6.59 22.12 29.16
CA GLY A 221 7.27 22.35 30.44
C GLY A 221 8.80 22.18 30.38
N GLU A 222 9.30 21.38 29.44
CA GLU A 222 10.74 21.19 29.16
C GLU A 222 11.31 22.24 28.18
N ASP A 223 10.56 23.29 27.84
CA ASP A 223 10.91 24.39 26.92
C ASP A 223 11.30 23.91 25.49
N ASN A 224 10.79 22.73 25.12
CA ASN A 224 11.16 22.02 23.90
C ASN A 224 10.08 22.11 22.81
N LEU A 225 9.13 23.04 22.95
CA LEU A 225 7.98 23.20 22.08
C LEU A 225 7.59 24.68 21.92
N ASP A 226 7.37 25.12 20.68
CA ASP A 226 6.89 26.47 20.38
C ASP A 226 5.52 26.74 21.01
N ASN A 227 5.33 27.94 21.59
CA ASN A 227 4.13 28.30 22.34
C ASN A 227 2.85 28.33 21.48
N ARG A 228 2.93 28.73 20.20
CA ARG A 228 1.76 28.71 19.31
C ARG A 228 1.40 27.28 18.94
N LEU A 229 2.42 26.47 18.63
CA LEU A 229 2.25 25.06 18.33
C LEU A 229 1.64 24.28 19.51
N TYR A 230 2.04 24.61 20.75
CA TYR A 230 1.46 24.06 21.97
C TYR A 230 -0.05 24.34 22.06
N ILE A 231 -0.44 25.61 21.95
CA ILE A 231 -1.84 26.06 22.08
C ILE A 231 -2.71 25.38 21.02
N ASP A 232 -2.30 25.46 19.74
CA ASP A 232 -3.08 24.91 18.62
C ASP A 232 -3.27 23.40 18.75
N ARG A 233 -2.21 22.68 19.15
CA ARG A 233 -2.26 21.21 19.27
C ARG A 233 -3.09 20.78 20.48
N ARG A 234 -3.00 21.50 21.59
CA ARG A 234 -3.75 21.19 22.81
C ARG A 234 -5.25 21.42 22.61
N ASP A 235 -5.64 22.52 21.99
CA ASP A 235 -7.04 22.83 21.69
C ASP A 235 -7.69 21.76 20.80
N TYR A 236 -6.96 21.30 19.79
CA TYR A 236 -7.42 20.22 18.93
C TYR A 236 -7.67 18.91 19.71
N LEU A 237 -6.72 18.50 20.54
CA LEU A 237 -6.82 17.26 21.33
C LEU A 237 -7.96 17.33 22.34
N VAL A 238 -8.13 18.46 23.02
CA VAL A 238 -9.24 18.68 23.97
C VAL A 238 -10.59 18.61 23.25
N LYS A 239 -10.71 19.24 22.07
CA LYS A 239 -11.94 19.20 21.27
C LYS A 239 -12.28 17.79 20.79
N ARG A 240 -11.27 17.00 20.38
CA ARG A 240 -11.44 15.61 19.98
C ARG A 240 -11.88 14.73 21.17
N LEU A 241 -11.30 14.94 22.34
CA LEU A 241 -11.68 14.22 23.57
C LEU A 241 -13.15 14.47 23.92
N GLN A 242 -13.62 15.72 23.79
CA GLN A 242 -15.00 16.09 24.02
C GLN A 242 -15.94 15.35 23.06
N THR A 243 -15.64 15.33 21.76
CA THR A 243 -16.46 14.62 20.76
C THR A 243 -16.62 13.14 21.08
N ILE A 244 -15.53 12.46 21.45
CA ILE A 244 -15.53 11.03 21.77
C ILE A 244 -16.30 10.74 23.07
N SER A 245 -16.17 11.62 24.07
CA SER A 245 -16.93 11.48 25.32
C SER A 245 -18.45 11.60 25.11
N THR A 246 -18.90 12.47 24.19
CA THR A 246 -20.32 12.57 23.82
C THR A 246 -20.82 11.41 22.97
N GLU A 247 -19.99 10.77 22.15
CA GLU A 247 -20.40 9.60 21.35
C GLU A 247 -20.56 8.34 22.20
N THR A 248 -19.85 8.25 23.34
CA THR A 248 -19.90 7.09 24.24
C THR A 248 -21.10 7.11 25.20
N GLU A 249 -21.79 8.26 25.37
CA GLU A 249 -22.99 8.39 26.23
C GLU A 249 -24.32 8.13 25.49
N VAL A 250 -24.30 7.85 24.18
CA VAL A 250 -25.50 7.69 23.33
C VAL A 250 -25.72 6.24 22.87
N GLU A 251 -24.87 5.31 23.30
CA GLU A 251 -25.06 3.84 23.19
C GLU A 251 -25.41 3.22 24.55
#